data_AF-A0A7W4EAP2-F1
#
_entry.id   AF-A0A7W4EAP2-F1
#
_cell.length_a   1.000
_cell.length_b   1.000
_cell.length_c   1.000
_cell.angle_alpha   90.00
_cell.angle_beta   90.00
_cell.angle_gamma   90.00
#
_symmetry.space_group_name_H-M   'P 1'
#
loop_
_entity.id
_entity.type
_entity.pdbx_description
1 polymer ?
#
loop_
_entity_poly.entity_id
_entity_poly.type
_entity_poly.pdbx_seq_one_letter_code
_entity_poly.pdbx_strand_id
1 'polypeptide(L)'
;MFMNTPPLNLRIQRDREIFWSHALAKITNKSSLQRFVRSYLLFLGREYDTTILQAIAQLQHVPHKNQLPLTANILSLAAQLQRQPTMAGRLPLWQQLAELVDYSTPITTLEISLHTRAEVASYYKTLLSCGYRELWPVHDIAYRLVNVMAHYDIAQDKTLYELWDLATELEIMSMDDIQKTGTWDKLIRSAGTL
;
A
#
# COMPACT_ATOMS: atom_id res chain seq x y z
N MET A 1 2.57 35.95 -16.67
CA MET A 1 3.62 35.17 -15.99
C MET A 1 3.16 33.71 -16.04
N PHE A 2 3.67 32.93 -17.00
CA PHE A 2 3.28 31.52 -17.12
C PHE A 2 3.95 30.75 -15.98
N MET A 3 3.17 30.31 -14.98
CA MET A 3 3.66 29.32 -14.03
C MET A 3 3.85 28.01 -14.79
N ASN A 4 5.10 27.61 -15.00
CA ASN A 4 5.44 26.27 -15.47
C ASN A 4 5.02 25.27 -14.39
N THR A 5 3.77 24.82 -14.45
CA THR A 5 3.27 23.77 -13.55
C THR A 5 4.03 22.49 -13.90
N PRO A 6 4.69 21.82 -12.94
CA PRO A 6 5.42 20.60 -13.23
C PRO A 6 4.51 19.55 -13.88
N PRO A 7 5.04 18.74 -14.82
CA PRO A 7 4.36 17.55 -15.34
C PRO A 7 3.70 16.72 -14.23
N LEU A 8 2.51 16.18 -14.51
CA LEU A 8 1.70 15.45 -13.52
C LEU A 8 2.46 14.30 -12.86
N ASN A 9 3.22 13.53 -13.63
CA ASN A 9 4.05 12.43 -13.12
C ASN A 9 5.07 12.91 -12.06
N LEU A 10 5.67 14.08 -12.25
CA LEU A 10 6.60 14.67 -11.27
C LEU A 10 5.88 15.15 -10.00
N ARG A 11 4.64 15.64 -10.13
CA ARG A 11 3.81 15.98 -8.98
C ARG A 11 3.44 14.74 -8.16
N ILE A 12 2.96 13.68 -8.81
CA ILE A 12 2.65 12.40 -8.16
C ILE A 12 3.88 11.80 -7.48
N GLN A 13 5.04 11.83 -8.15
CA GLN A 13 6.28 11.36 -7.56
C GLN A 13 6.63 12.16 -6.30
N ARG A 14 6.55 13.50 -6.37
CA ARG A 14 6.82 14.36 -5.22
C ARG A 14 5.85 14.09 -4.07
N ASP A 15 4.57 13.87 -4.34
CA ASP A 15 3.56 13.56 -3.32
C ASP A 15 3.88 12.23 -2.62
N ARG A 16 4.31 11.22 -3.38
CA ARG A 16 4.81 9.95 -2.82
C ARG A 16 6.06 10.14 -1.96
N GLU A 17 7.04 10.93 -2.43
CA GLU A 17 8.26 11.22 -1.68
C GLU A 17 7.97 11.94 -0.35
N ILE A 18 7.04 12.91 -0.37
CA ILE A 18 6.57 13.61 0.84
C ILE A 18 5.93 12.61 1.80
N PHE A 19 5.02 11.75 1.31
CA PHE A 19 4.38 10.71 2.13
C PHE A 19 5.42 9.82 2.82
N TRP A 20 6.36 9.25 2.05
CA TRP A 20 7.36 8.34 2.59
C TRP A 20 8.33 9.03 3.55
N SER A 21 8.74 10.27 3.25
CA SER A 21 9.56 11.06 4.17
C SER A 21 8.88 11.23 5.53
N HIS A 22 7.59 11.58 5.55
CA HIS A 22 6.81 11.69 6.78
C HIS A 22 6.63 10.35 7.49
N ALA A 23 6.36 9.27 6.77
CA ALA A 23 6.21 7.94 7.33
C ALA A 23 7.51 7.46 8.00
N LEU A 24 8.65 7.59 7.31
CA LEU A 24 9.96 7.16 7.80
C LEU A 24 10.49 8.05 8.93
N ALA A 25 10.15 9.34 8.95
CA ALA A 25 10.53 10.25 10.05
C ALA A 25 9.93 9.84 11.41
N LYS A 26 8.83 9.08 11.42
CA LYS A 26 8.22 8.54 12.65
C LYS A 26 9.04 7.39 13.25
N ILE A 27 9.99 6.84 12.52
CA ILE A 27 10.86 5.74 12.97
C ILE A 27 12.06 6.34 13.70
N THR A 28 12.00 6.34 15.04
CA THR A 28 13.02 6.94 15.92
C THR A 28 13.68 5.93 16.86
N ASN A 29 13.12 4.74 16.98
CA ASN A 29 13.61 3.67 17.86
C ASN A 29 13.11 2.29 17.41
N LYS A 30 13.61 1.22 18.06
CA LYS A 30 13.27 -0.17 17.75
C LYS A 30 11.75 -0.41 17.72
N SER A 31 11.03 0.07 18.73
CA SER A 31 9.59 -0.15 18.83
C SER A 31 8.82 0.53 17.70
N SER A 32 9.21 1.73 17.29
CA SER A 32 8.60 2.43 16.15
C SER A 32 8.90 1.74 14.80
N LEU A 33 10.11 1.18 14.63
CA LEU A 33 10.48 0.39 13.45
C LEU A 33 9.66 -0.90 13.36
N GLN A 34 9.56 -1.63 14.47
CA GLN A 34 8.75 -2.85 14.53
C GLN A 34 7.28 -2.52 14.24
N ARG A 35 6.74 -1.45 14.83
CA ARG A 35 5.37 -1.00 14.55
C ARG A 35 5.15 -0.69 13.08
N PHE A 36 6.10 -0.02 12.42
CA PHE A 36 6.03 0.27 10.99
C PHE A 36 5.85 -1.03 10.19
N VAL A 37 6.75 -2.00 10.34
CA VAL A 37 6.66 -3.28 9.60
C VAL A 37 5.39 -4.06 9.95
N ARG A 38 5.08 -4.18 11.25
CA ARG A 38 3.85 -4.86 11.72
C ARG A 38 2.59 -4.29 11.08
N SER A 39 2.53 -2.96 10.90
CA SER A 39 1.36 -2.29 10.32
C SER A 39 1.09 -2.75 8.89
N TYR A 40 2.13 -3.06 8.11
CA TYR A 40 1.96 -3.64 6.78
C TYR A 40 1.68 -5.15 6.84
N LEU A 41 2.31 -5.89 7.76
CA LEU A 41 2.05 -7.33 7.93
C LEU A 41 0.58 -7.65 8.29
N LEU A 42 -0.13 -6.71 8.93
CA LEU A 42 -1.57 -6.82 9.18
C LEU A 42 -2.41 -7.03 7.90
N PHE A 43 -1.89 -6.61 6.75
CA PHE A 43 -2.58 -6.69 5.46
C PHE A 43 -2.05 -7.82 4.57
N LEU A 44 -1.07 -8.59 5.00
CA LEU A 44 -0.54 -9.70 4.20
C LEU A 44 -1.63 -10.75 3.96
N GLY A 45 -1.83 -11.15 2.69
CA GLY A 45 -2.94 -12.02 2.27
C GLY A 45 -4.30 -11.32 2.12
N ARG A 46 -4.38 -10.02 2.44
CA ARG A 46 -5.46 -9.09 2.02
C ARG A 46 -4.98 -8.07 1.00
N GLU A 47 -3.68 -7.97 0.84
CA GLU A 47 -2.91 -7.13 -0.08
C GLU A 47 -1.82 -8.00 -0.69
N TYR A 48 -1.41 -7.66 -1.91
CA TYR A 48 -0.31 -8.34 -2.58
C TYR A 48 0.98 -8.26 -1.75
N ASP A 49 1.63 -9.41 -1.57
CA ASP A 49 2.86 -9.51 -0.80
C ASP A 49 3.96 -8.60 -1.39
N THR A 50 4.04 -8.49 -2.71
CA THR A 50 4.97 -7.64 -3.45
C THR A 50 4.81 -6.17 -3.09
N THR A 51 3.58 -5.70 -2.90
CA THR A 51 3.33 -4.31 -2.56
C THR A 51 3.76 -4.03 -1.12
N ILE A 52 3.41 -4.91 -0.18
CA ILE A 52 3.90 -4.82 1.21
C ILE A 52 5.43 -4.85 1.26
N LEU A 53 6.06 -5.69 0.45
CA LEU A 53 7.52 -5.78 0.33
C LEU A 53 8.13 -4.44 -0.15
N GLN A 54 7.52 -3.79 -1.13
CA GLN A 54 7.95 -2.47 -1.63
C GLN A 54 7.84 -1.38 -0.55
N ALA A 55 6.81 -1.41 0.29
CA ALA A 55 6.69 -0.50 1.42
C ALA A 55 7.78 -0.74 2.47
N ILE A 56 8.07 -2.00 2.79
CA ILE A 56 9.14 -2.35 3.73
C ILE A 56 10.51 -1.96 3.16
N ALA A 57 10.72 -2.08 1.85
CA ALA A 57 11.96 -1.66 1.20
C ALA A 57 12.24 -0.15 1.35
N GLN A 58 11.22 0.68 1.60
CA GLN A 58 11.41 2.11 1.90
C GLN A 58 12.27 2.35 3.15
N LEU A 59 12.42 1.35 4.02
CA LEU A 59 13.30 1.44 5.18
C LEU A 59 14.77 1.73 4.83
N GLN A 60 15.21 1.47 3.60
CA GLN A 60 16.55 1.85 3.12
C GLN A 60 16.77 3.37 3.14
N HIS A 61 15.69 4.15 3.14
CA HIS A 61 15.70 5.62 3.18
C HIS A 61 15.47 6.19 4.58
N VAL A 62 15.44 5.35 5.62
CA VAL A 62 15.40 5.85 7.02
C VAL A 62 16.62 6.74 7.26
N PRO A 63 16.44 7.94 7.87
CA PRO A 63 17.55 8.85 8.13
C PRO A 63 18.69 8.16 8.88
N HIS A 64 19.96 8.45 8.51
CA HIS A 64 21.14 7.80 9.11
C HIS A 64 21.16 7.83 10.64
N LYS A 65 20.77 8.95 11.25
CA LYS A 65 20.66 9.10 12.72
C LYS A 65 19.67 8.13 13.38
N ASN A 66 18.75 7.56 12.59
CA ASN A 66 17.72 6.63 13.01
C ASN A 66 17.95 5.21 12.45
N GLN A 67 19.10 4.93 11.82
CA GLN A 67 19.41 3.60 11.32
C GLN A 67 19.76 2.68 12.48
N LEU A 68 18.85 1.74 12.75
CA LEU A 68 18.98 0.75 13.81
C LEU A 68 19.59 -0.53 13.24
N PRO A 69 20.34 -1.32 14.04
CA PRO A 69 20.85 -2.62 13.58
C PRO A 69 19.75 -3.55 13.05
N LEU A 70 18.55 -3.47 13.65
CA LEU A 70 17.38 -4.23 13.22
C LEU A 70 16.94 -3.87 11.78
N THR A 71 17.13 -2.62 11.34
CA THR A 71 16.79 -2.19 9.98
C THR A 71 17.56 -2.98 8.93
N ALA A 72 18.85 -3.24 9.15
CA ALA A 72 19.66 -4.03 8.23
C ALA A 72 19.17 -5.47 8.11
N ASN A 73 18.76 -6.10 9.23
CA ASN A 73 18.21 -7.44 9.24
C ASN A 73 16.87 -7.52 8.47
N ILE A 74 15.99 -6.53 8.68
CA ILE A 74 14.73 -6.42 7.95
C ILE A 74 14.98 -6.27 6.44
N LEU A 75 15.89 -5.36 6.04
CA LEU A 75 16.20 -5.13 4.64
C LEU A 75 16.87 -6.35 3.98
N SER A 76 17.69 -7.09 4.73
CA SER A 76 18.25 -8.36 4.25
C SER A 76 17.17 -9.39 3.95
N LEU A 77 16.19 -9.55 4.85
CA LEU A 77 15.04 -10.44 4.62
C LEU A 77 14.17 -9.96 3.46
N ALA A 78 13.92 -8.65 3.35
CA ALA A 78 13.19 -8.07 2.22
C ALA A 78 13.89 -8.37 0.89
N ALA A 79 15.21 -8.25 0.83
CA ALA A 79 15.99 -8.59 -0.36
C ALA A 79 15.97 -10.10 -0.67
N GLN A 80 15.86 -10.98 0.33
CA GLN A 80 15.66 -12.42 0.12
C GLN A 80 14.25 -12.71 -0.43
N LEU A 81 13.22 -12.09 0.14
CA LEU A 81 11.83 -12.17 -0.33
C LEU A 81 11.71 -11.75 -1.80
N GLN A 82 12.38 -10.67 -2.20
CA GLN A 82 12.36 -10.18 -3.57
C GLN A 82 12.99 -11.18 -4.56
N ARG A 83 14.03 -11.91 -4.13
CA ARG A 83 14.73 -12.91 -4.97
C ARG A 83 14.03 -14.26 -5.00
N GLN A 84 13.08 -14.50 -4.11
CA GLN A 84 12.35 -15.77 -4.03
C GLN A 84 11.19 -15.77 -5.03
N PRO A 85 11.19 -16.64 -6.07
CA PRO A 85 10.15 -16.62 -7.11
C PRO A 85 8.80 -17.22 -6.68
N THR A 86 8.78 -18.15 -5.74
CA THR A 86 7.55 -18.90 -5.39
C THR A 86 6.91 -18.40 -4.11
N MET A 87 5.57 -18.39 -4.07
CA MET A 87 4.82 -18.04 -2.85
C MET A 87 5.14 -18.99 -1.69
N ALA A 88 5.23 -20.30 -1.98
CA ALA A 88 5.62 -21.31 -0.99
C ALA A 88 7.00 -21.03 -0.38
N GLY A 89 7.96 -20.56 -1.18
CA GLY A 89 9.29 -20.17 -0.71
C GLY A 89 9.31 -18.83 0.02
N ARG A 90 8.36 -17.92 -0.26
CA ARG A 90 8.25 -16.62 0.41
C ARG A 90 7.60 -16.72 1.78
N LEU A 91 6.69 -17.67 1.98
CA LEU A 91 5.96 -17.85 3.25
C LEU A 91 6.89 -17.97 4.48
N PRO A 92 7.90 -18.86 4.50
CA PRO A 92 8.81 -18.96 5.65
C PRO A 92 9.62 -17.67 5.87
N LEU A 93 9.97 -16.94 4.81
CA LEU A 93 10.69 -15.66 4.93
C LEU A 93 9.80 -14.56 5.53
N TRP A 94 8.51 -14.52 5.17
CA TRP A 94 7.53 -13.63 5.79
C TRP A 94 7.30 -13.96 7.27
N GLN A 95 7.26 -15.25 7.62
CA GLN A 95 7.18 -15.71 9.01
C GLN A 95 8.42 -15.31 9.80
N GLN A 96 9.61 -15.48 9.23
CA GLN A 96 10.85 -15.01 9.85
C GLN A 96 10.87 -13.49 10.04
N LEU A 97 10.35 -12.73 9.06
CA LEU A 97 10.22 -11.28 9.20
C LEU A 97 9.24 -10.91 10.32
N ALA A 98 8.11 -11.63 10.44
CA ALA A 98 7.14 -11.45 11.50
C ALA A 98 7.77 -11.69 12.89
N GLU A 99 8.51 -12.78 13.06
CA GLU A 99 9.26 -13.07 14.29
C GLU A 99 10.27 -11.97 14.62
N LEU A 100 11.05 -11.53 13.63
CA LEU A 100 12.06 -10.48 13.79
C LEU A 100 11.47 -9.17 14.32
N VAL A 101 10.23 -8.89 13.95
CA VAL A 101 9.52 -7.70 14.41
C VAL A 101 8.54 -8.00 15.53
N ASP A 102 8.57 -9.15 16.22
CA ASP A 102 7.59 -9.63 17.23
C ASP A 102 6.11 -9.45 16.83
N TYR A 103 5.77 -9.83 15.59
CA TYR A 103 4.38 -9.93 15.13
C TYR A 103 3.79 -11.29 15.52
N SER A 104 2.79 -11.28 16.40
CA SER A 104 2.25 -12.50 17.03
C SER A 104 1.21 -13.24 16.18
N THR A 105 0.66 -12.61 15.16
CA THR A 105 -0.38 -13.22 14.33
C THR A 105 0.28 -14.16 13.31
N PRO A 106 -0.12 -15.45 13.26
CA PRO A 106 0.41 -16.38 12.27
C PRO A 106 0.14 -15.91 10.84
N ILE A 107 1.16 -15.94 10.00
CA ILE A 107 1.03 -15.72 8.55
C ILE A 107 0.75 -17.09 7.93
N THR A 108 -0.49 -17.30 7.51
CA THR A 108 -0.99 -18.57 6.96
C THR A 108 -1.17 -18.54 5.44
N THR A 109 -1.35 -17.36 4.86
CA THR A 109 -1.51 -17.15 3.42
C THR A 109 -0.81 -15.86 3.00
N LEU A 110 -0.32 -15.86 1.76
CA LEU A 110 0.19 -14.67 1.06
C LEU A 110 -0.72 -14.26 -0.10
N GLU A 111 -1.68 -15.11 -0.45
CA GLU A 111 -2.51 -14.95 -1.63
C GLU A 111 -3.75 -14.15 -1.26
N ILE A 112 -4.04 -13.15 -2.10
CA ILE A 112 -5.34 -12.51 -2.12
C ILE A 112 -6.24 -13.28 -3.08
N SER A 113 -7.53 -13.37 -2.75
CA SER A 113 -8.54 -13.90 -3.65
C SER A 113 -9.33 -12.73 -4.24
N LEU A 114 -9.49 -12.71 -5.57
CA LEU A 114 -10.27 -11.70 -6.30
C LEU A 114 -11.15 -12.40 -7.35
N HIS A 115 -11.77 -13.53 -6.99
CA HIS A 115 -12.51 -14.37 -7.93
C HIS A 115 -14.02 -14.09 -7.90
N THR A 116 -14.49 -13.49 -6.81
CA THR A 116 -15.90 -13.20 -6.58
C THR A 116 -16.10 -11.71 -6.29
N ARG A 117 -17.31 -11.23 -6.57
CA ARG A 117 -17.73 -9.88 -6.21
C ARG A 117 -17.50 -9.56 -4.73
N ALA A 118 -17.80 -10.52 -3.85
CA ALA A 118 -17.66 -10.32 -2.40
C ALA A 118 -16.20 -10.15 -1.98
N GLU A 119 -15.29 -10.90 -2.59
CA GLU A 119 -13.85 -10.75 -2.34
C GLU A 119 -13.32 -9.42 -2.86
N VAL A 120 -13.74 -9.00 -4.06
CA VAL A 120 -13.41 -7.67 -4.59
C VAL A 120 -13.94 -6.55 -3.70
N ALA A 121 -15.19 -6.65 -3.25
CA ALA A 121 -15.79 -5.69 -2.34
C ALA A 121 -15.03 -5.61 -1.00
N SER A 122 -14.62 -6.76 -0.45
CA SER A 122 -13.80 -6.85 0.76
C SER A 122 -12.41 -6.22 0.57
N TYR A 123 -11.80 -6.44 -0.59
CA TYR A 123 -10.52 -5.85 -0.97
C TYR A 123 -10.63 -4.32 -1.06
N TYR A 124 -11.61 -3.80 -1.80
CA TYR A 124 -11.88 -2.35 -1.88
C TYR A 124 -12.12 -1.72 -0.51
N LYS A 125 -12.94 -2.35 0.34
CA LYS A 125 -13.17 -1.89 1.73
C LYS A 125 -11.88 -1.88 2.55
N THR A 126 -11.00 -2.87 2.36
CA THR A 126 -9.69 -2.92 3.02
C THR A 126 -8.82 -1.75 2.59
N LEU A 127 -8.67 -1.53 1.28
CA LEU A 127 -7.87 -0.45 0.69
C LEU A 127 -8.38 0.95 1.09
N LEU A 128 -9.68 1.10 1.32
CA LEU A 128 -10.30 2.39 1.66
C LEU A 128 -10.54 2.57 3.17
N SER A 129 -10.15 1.59 3.98
CA SER A 129 -10.24 1.66 5.44
C SER A 129 -9.28 2.69 6.03
N CYS A 130 -9.67 3.33 7.14
CA CYS A 130 -8.87 4.39 7.76
C CYS A 130 -7.43 3.97 8.04
N GLY A 131 -7.24 2.80 8.67
CA GLY A 131 -5.91 2.29 9.01
C GLY A 131 -5.05 1.97 7.80
N TYR A 132 -5.64 1.53 6.69
CA TYR A 132 -4.89 1.29 5.45
C TYR A 132 -4.49 2.60 4.78
N ARG A 133 -5.39 3.58 4.70
CA ARG A 133 -5.11 4.89 4.06
C ARG A 133 -3.98 5.67 4.72
N GLU A 134 -3.73 5.44 6.01
CA GLU A 134 -2.60 6.06 6.72
C GLU A 134 -1.24 5.43 6.37
N LEU A 135 -1.22 4.24 5.76
CA LEU A 135 -0.02 3.49 5.42
C LEU A 135 0.43 3.64 3.97
N TRP A 136 -0.40 4.21 3.10
CA TRP A 136 -0.13 4.28 1.68
C TRP A 136 -0.37 5.66 1.07
N PRO A 137 0.45 6.09 0.11
CA PRO A 137 0.14 7.25 -0.72
C PRO A 137 -1.18 7.04 -1.46
N VAL A 138 -1.99 8.10 -1.61
CA VAL A 138 -3.30 8.05 -2.28
C VAL A 138 -3.20 7.43 -3.67
N HIS A 139 -2.21 7.84 -4.47
CA HIS A 139 -2.00 7.29 -5.82
C HIS A 139 -1.69 5.80 -5.85
N ASP A 140 -1.04 5.26 -4.81
CA ASP A 140 -0.77 3.82 -4.75
C ASP A 140 -2.06 3.05 -4.42
N ILE A 141 -2.95 3.65 -3.63
CA ILE A 141 -4.27 3.07 -3.36
C ILE A 141 -5.12 3.09 -4.62
N ALA A 142 -5.16 4.23 -5.33
CA ALA A 142 -5.87 4.38 -6.61
C ALA A 142 -5.40 3.32 -7.62
N TYR A 143 -4.08 3.18 -7.80
CA TYR A 143 -3.49 2.16 -8.67
C TYR A 143 -3.98 0.74 -8.37
N ARG A 144 -4.03 0.37 -7.09
CA ARG A 144 -4.49 -0.96 -6.68
C ARG A 144 -5.98 -1.18 -6.89
N LEU A 145 -6.80 -0.14 -6.72
CA LEU A 145 -8.23 -0.20 -7.01
C LEU A 145 -8.48 -0.42 -8.50
N VAL A 146 -7.76 0.31 -9.35
CA VAL A 146 -7.86 0.19 -10.82
C VAL A 146 -7.38 -1.18 -11.29
N ASN A 147 -6.29 -1.70 -10.72
CA ASN A 147 -5.71 -2.99 -11.11
C ASN A 147 -6.62 -4.20 -10.83
N VAL A 148 -7.68 -4.06 -10.02
CA VAL A 148 -8.64 -5.16 -9.79
C VAL A 148 -9.26 -5.67 -11.09
N MET A 149 -9.45 -4.81 -12.09
CA MET A 149 -10.01 -5.20 -13.39
C MET A 149 -9.13 -6.21 -14.15
N ALA A 150 -7.84 -6.32 -13.81
CA ALA A 150 -6.96 -7.35 -14.35
C ALA A 150 -7.23 -8.75 -13.76
N HIS A 151 -7.99 -8.83 -12.66
CA HIS A 151 -8.24 -10.06 -11.91
C HIS A 151 -9.72 -10.45 -11.86
N TYR A 152 -10.61 -9.47 -11.96
CA TYR A 152 -12.07 -9.67 -11.93
C TYR A 152 -12.75 -8.73 -12.92
N ASP A 153 -13.62 -9.27 -13.77
CA ASP A 153 -14.40 -8.45 -14.70
C ASP A 153 -15.51 -7.69 -13.96
N ILE A 154 -15.28 -6.40 -13.75
CA ILE A 154 -16.22 -5.48 -13.09
C ILE A 154 -17.20 -4.80 -14.07
N ALA A 155 -17.11 -5.04 -15.39
CA ALA A 155 -17.83 -4.24 -16.39
C ALA A 155 -19.36 -4.27 -16.22
N GLN A 156 -19.90 -5.37 -15.69
CA GLN A 156 -21.34 -5.54 -15.45
C GLN A 156 -21.75 -5.18 -14.01
N ASP A 157 -20.81 -4.93 -13.12
CA ASP A 157 -21.09 -4.52 -11.74
C ASP A 157 -21.02 -3.00 -11.63
N LYS A 158 -22.18 -2.35 -11.76
CA LYS A 158 -22.28 -0.90 -11.72
C LYS A 158 -21.58 -0.28 -10.49
N THR A 159 -21.75 -0.86 -9.31
CA THR A 159 -21.19 -0.29 -8.07
C THR A 159 -19.66 -0.42 -8.03
N LEU A 160 -19.12 -1.58 -8.44
CA LEU A 160 -17.66 -1.76 -8.53
C LEU A 160 -17.06 -0.91 -9.66
N TYR A 161 -17.76 -0.78 -10.78
CA TYR A 161 -17.34 0.03 -11.91
C TYR A 161 -17.27 1.52 -11.54
N GLU A 162 -18.26 2.05 -10.83
CA GLU A 162 -18.25 3.44 -10.35
C GLU A 162 -17.07 3.73 -9.40
N LEU A 163 -16.70 2.76 -8.55
CA LEU A 163 -15.52 2.88 -7.69
C LEU A 163 -14.21 2.83 -8.49
N TRP A 164 -14.14 1.94 -9.47
CA TRP A 164 -13.01 1.85 -10.37
C TRP A 164 -12.83 3.13 -11.18
N ASP A 165 -13.91 3.69 -11.73
CA ASP A 165 -13.92 4.93 -12.50
C ASP A 165 -13.39 6.10 -11.68
N LEU A 166 -13.89 6.27 -10.44
CA LEU A 166 -13.37 7.25 -9.49
C LEU A 166 -11.88 7.02 -9.16
N ALA A 167 -11.43 5.77 -9.07
CA ALA A 167 -10.01 5.48 -8.86
C ALA A 167 -9.15 5.84 -10.08
N THR A 168 -9.64 5.66 -11.31
CA THR A 168 -8.93 6.10 -12.52
C THR A 168 -8.80 7.62 -12.60
N GLU A 169 -9.83 8.37 -12.15
CA GLU A 169 -9.71 9.83 -12.03
C GLU A 169 -8.55 10.20 -11.08
N LEU A 170 -8.47 9.55 -9.92
CA LEU A 170 -7.43 9.85 -8.93
C LEU A 170 -6.01 9.56 -9.43
N GLU A 171 -5.82 8.51 -10.24
CA GLU A 171 -4.50 8.20 -10.81
C GLU A 171 -3.94 9.33 -11.67
N ILE A 172 -4.81 10.09 -12.33
CA ILE A 172 -4.44 11.15 -13.26
C ILE A 172 -4.60 12.56 -12.68
N MET A 173 -4.82 12.68 -11.37
CA MET A 173 -4.97 13.95 -10.67
C MET A 173 -3.77 14.25 -9.76
N SER A 174 -3.45 15.54 -9.62
CA SER A 174 -2.52 15.98 -8.59
C SER A 174 -3.21 16.03 -7.22
N MET A 175 -2.46 15.95 -6.12
CA MET A 175 -3.06 16.03 -4.78
C MET A 175 -3.89 17.31 -4.56
N ASP A 176 -3.46 18.44 -5.12
CA ASP A 176 -4.22 19.70 -5.06
C ASP A 176 -5.60 19.58 -5.74
N ASP A 177 -5.65 18.90 -6.88
CA ASP A 177 -6.90 18.71 -7.62
C ASP A 177 -7.81 17.72 -6.87
N ILE A 178 -7.24 16.63 -6.35
CA ILE A 178 -7.96 15.63 -5.53
C ILE A 178 -8.65 16.29 -4.34
N GLN A 179 -7.95 17.21 -3.66
CA GLN A 179 -8.50 17.97 -2.54
C GLN A 179 -9.60 18.93 -2.98
N LYS A 180 -9.41 19.66 -4.09
CA LYS A 180 -10.39 20.62 -4.61
C LYS A 180 -11.70 19.95 -5.04
N THR A 181 -11.62 18.80 -5.72
CA THR A 181 -12.81 18.10 -6.24
C THR A 181 -13.50 17.22 -5.19
N GLY A 182 -12.79 16.91 -4.10
CA GLY A 182 -13.22 15.94 -3.09
C GLY A 182 -13.36 14.53 -3.66
N THR A 183 -12.64 14.19 -4.75
CA THR A 183 -12.76 12.86 -5.40
C THR A 183 -12.40 11.73 -4.44
N TRP A 184 -11.41 11.94 -3.56
CA TRP A 184 -11.05 10.96 -2.53
C TRP A 184 -12.20 10.67 -1.56
N ASP A 185 -12.88 11.71 -1.07
CA ASP A 185 -13.99 11.56 -0.15
C ASP A 185 -15.21 10.92 -0.82
N LYS A 186 -15.43 11.20 -2.12
CA LYS A 186 -16.47 10.53 -2.91
C LYS A 186 -16.21 9.04 -2.99
N LEU A 187 -14.98 8.64 -3.36
CA LEU A 187 -14.57 7.24 -3.44
C LEU A 187 -14.78 6.50 -2.11
N ILE A 188 -14.40 7.12 -0.99
CA ILE A 188 -14.57 6.56 0.35
C ILE A 188 -16.05 6.34 0.67
N ARG A 189 -16.92 7.32 0.38
CA ARG A 189 -18.37 7.20 0.64
C ARG A 189 -19.00 6.11 -0.21
N SER A 190 -18.64 6.02 -1.49
CA SER A 190 -19.13 4.98 -2.39
C SER A 190 -18.71 3.58 -1.94
N ALA A 191 -17.53 3.42 -1.34
CA ALA A 191 -17.12 2.11 -0.82
C ALA A 191 -17.92 1.66 0.40
N GLY A 192 -18.56 2.61 1.11
CA GLY A 192 -19.48 2.32 2.20
C GLY A 192 -20.77 1.62 1.77
N THR A 193 -21.11 1.65 0.47
CA THR A 193 -22.31 1.01 -0.09
C THR A 193 -22.04 -0.38 -0.69
N LEU A 194 -20.80 -0.86 -0.61
CA LEU A 194 -20.40 -2.19 -1.11
C LEU A 194 -20.92 -3.35 -0.26
#